data_AF-A0A849ME67-F1
#
_entry.id   AF-A0A849ME67-F1
#
_cell.length_a   1.000
_cell.length_b   1.000
_cell.length_c   1.000
_cell.angle_alpha   90.00
_cell.angle_beta   90.00
_cell.angle_gamma   90.00
#
_symmetry.space_group_name_H-M   'P 1'
#
loop_
_entity.id
_entity.type
_entity.pdbx_description
1 polymer ?
#
loop_
_entity_poly.entity_id
_entity_poly.type
_entity_poly.pdbx_seq_one_letter_code
_entity_poly.pdbx_strand_id
1 'polypeptide(L)' 'MNFTDLLTALALVFVFEGLMPFINPESMRKVYLLAAQMDNQTLRFLGVTSMLIGLILLYVVK' A
#
# COMPACT_ATOMS: atom_id res chain seq x y z
N MET A 1 18.10 6.28 11.61
CA MET A 1 17.76 5.34 10.53
C MET A 1 18.90 5.37 9.56
N ASN A 2 19.53 4.23 9.32
CA ASN A 2 20.61 4.15 8.36
C ASN A 2 20.02 4.19 6.95
N PHE A 3 20.79 4.69 5.97
CA PHE A 3 20.38 4.70 4.57
C PHE A 3 20.04 3.29 4.05
N THR A 4 20.72 2.28 4.58
CA THR A 4 20.45 0.86 4.33
C THR A 4 19.05 0.45 4.78
N ASP A 5 18.59 0.89 5.95
CA ASP A 5 17.26 0.54 6.49
C ASP A 5 16.14 1.07 5.56
N LEU A 6 16.33 2.28 5.02
CA LEU A 6 15.41 2.88 4.06
C LEU A 6 15.36 2.10 2.75
N LEU A 7 16.53 1.73 2.21
CA LEU A 7 16.63 0.90 1.01
C LEU A 7 16.00 -0.48 1.20
N THR A 8 16.19 -1.10 2.38
CA THR A 8 15.56 -2.38 2.70
C THR A 8 14.05 -2.26 2.78
N ALA A 9 13.52 -1.23 3.47
CA ALA A 9 12.08 -0.99 3.53
C ALA A 9 11.49 -0.78 2.13
N LEU A 10 12.17 0.00 1.28
CA LEU A 10 11.75 0.23 -0.10
C LEU A 10 11.77 -1.06 -0.93
N ALA A 11 12.82 -1.88 -0.80
CA ALA A 11 12.91 -3.17 -1.48
C ALA A 11 11.76 -4.11 -1.09
N LEU A 12 11.39 -4.15 0.20
CA LEU A 12 10.26 -4.95 0.67
C LEU A 12 8.94 -4.46 0.07
N VAL A 13 8.71 -3.15 -0.04
CA VAL A 13 7.51 -2.60 -0.71
C VAL A 13 7.42 -3.11 -2.15
N PHE A 14 8.52 -3.07 -2.92
CA PHE A 14 8.53 -3.59 -4.29
C PHE A 14 8.27 -5.09 -4.37
N VAL A 15 8.84 -5.88 -3.44
CA VAL A 15 8.57 -7.32 -3.38
C VAL A 15 7.09 -7.58 -3.11
N PHE A 16 6.49 -6.92 -2.12
CA PHE A 16 5.07 -7.10 -1.79
C PHE A 16 4.14 -6.64 -2.91
N GLU A 17 4.41 -5.48 -3.52
CA GLU A 17 3.66 -4.99 -4.68
C GLU A 17 3.79 -5.92 -5.90
N GLY A 18 4.93 -6.61 -6.07
CA GLY A 18 5.15 -7.57 -7.16
C GLY A 18 4.59 -8.97 -6.89
N LEU A 19 4.44 -9.37 -5.62
CA LEU A 19 3.93 -10.70 -5.25
C LEU A 19 2.46 -10.89 -5.62
N MET A 20 1.62 -9.89 -5.33
CA MET A 20 0.17 -9.96 -5.62
C MET A 20 -0.14 -10.12 -7.13
N PRO A 21 0.46 -9.35 -8.06
CA PRO A 21 0.26 -9.55 -9.51
C PRO A 21 0.84 -10.88 -10.00
N PHE A 22 1.94 -11.34 -9.40
CA PHE A 22 2.57 -12.60 -9.80
C PHE A 22 1.74 -13.83 -9.41
N ILE A 23 1.17 -13.83 -8.19
CA ILE A 23 0.36 -14.95 -7.69
C ILE A 23 -1.02 -14.97 -8.34
N ASN A 24 -1.70 -13.82 -8.45
CA ASN A 24 -3.04 -13.76 -9.02
C ASN A 24 -3.32 -12.42 -9.73
N PRO A 25 -2.95 -12.31 -11.02
CA PRO A 25 -3.11 -11.07 -11.78
C PRO A 25 -4.59 -10.70 -11.98
N GLU A 26 -5.49 -11.68 -12.06
CA GLU A 26 -6.93 -11.45 -12.26
C GLU A 26 -7.59 -10.81 -11.03
N SER A 27 -7.20 -11.23 -9.83
CA SER A 27 -7.69 -10.62 -8.59
C SER A 27 -7.26 -9.16 -8.49
N MET A 28 -5.99 -8.88 -8.80
CA MET A 28 -5.45 -7.52 -8.77
C MET A 28 -6.12 -6.60 -9.78
N ARG A 29 -6.39 -7.08 -11.01
CA ARG A 29 -7.18 -6.35 -12.01
C ARG A 29 -8.57 -5.98 -11.50
N LYS A 30 -9.27 -6.91 -10.84
CA LYS A 30 -10.59 -6.65 -10.25
C LYS A 30 -10.53 -5.57 -9.17
N VAL A 31 -9.53 -5.62 -8.29
CA VAL A 31 -9.33 -4.58 -7.26
C VAL A 31 -9.13 -3.20 -7.90
N TYR A 32 -8.30 -3.10 -8.95
CA TYR A 32 -8.10 -1.84 -9.66
C TYR A 32 -9.37 -1.34 -10.37
N LEU A 33 -10.14 -2.23 -10.99
CA LEU A 33 -11.42 -1.86 -11.62
C LEU A 33 -12.47 -1.41 -10.59
N LEU A 34 -12.48 -2.02 -9.41
CA LEU A 34 -13.32 -1.57 -8.29
C LEU A 34 -12.88 -0.18 -7.84
N ALA A 35 -11.58 0.04 -7.63
CA ALA A 35 -11.04 1.33 -7.27
C ALA A 35 -11.35 2.41 -8.31
N ALA A 36 -11.26 2.09 -9.60
CA ALA A 36 -11.57 3.02 -10.70
C ALA A 36 -13.06 3.42 -10.77
N GLN A 37 -13.96 2.60 -10.21
CA GLN A 37 -15.40 2.89 -10.12
C GLN A 37 -15.77 3.67 -8.86
N MET A 38 -14.86 3.81 -7.89
CA MET A 38 -15.12 4.58 -6.67
C MET A 38 -15.01 6.08 -6.95
N ASP A 39 -15.85 6.88 -6.31
CA ASP A 39 -15.74 8.32 -6.39
C ASP A 39 -14.42 8.82 -5.76
N ASN A 40 -13.92 9.94 -6.28
CA ASN A 40 -12.66 10.55 -5.86
C ASN A 40 -12.66 10.89 -4.36
N GLN A 41 -13.81 11.25 -3.77
CA GLN A 41 -13.89 11.52 -2.33
C GLN A 41 -13.64 10.25 -1.51
N THR A 42 -14.24 9.13 -1.90
CA THR A 42 -14.10 7.85 -1.19
C THR A 42 -12.67 7.31 -1.31
N LEU A 43 -12.05 7.40 -2.49
CA LEU A 43 -10.64 7.03 -2.67
C LEU A 43 -9.70 7.87 -1.80
N ARG A 44 -9.94 9.18 -1.72
CA ARG A 44 -9.16 10.08 -0.84
C ARG A 44 -9.34 9.73 0.63
N PHE A 45 -10.57 9.47 1.07
CA PHE A 45 -10.84 9.12 2.47
C PHE A 45 -10.20 7.78 2.86
N LEU A 46 -10.25 6.79 1.97
CA LEU A 46 -9.59 5.50 2.16
C LEU A 46 -8.06 5.69 2.24
N GLY A 47 -7.49 6.52 1.38
CA GLY A 47 -6.06 6.87 1.43
C GLY A 47 -5.65 7.60 2.71
N VAL A 48 -6.45 8.58 3.17
CA VAL A 48 -6.17 9.30 4.43
C VAL A 48 -6.26 8.33 5.62
N THR A 49 -7.26 7.46 5.63
CA THR A 49 -7.42 6.47 6.71
C THR A 49 -6.23 5.50 6.75
N SER A 50 -5.78 5.01 5.60
CA SER A 50 -4.61 4.11 5.54
C SER A 50 -3.32 4.81 5.96
N MET A 51 -3.12 6.07 5.56
CA MET A 51 -1.98 6.88 6.00
C MET A 51 -1.99 7.10 7.52
N LEU A 52 -3.15 7.41 8.11
CA LEU A 52 -3.29 7.60 9.55
C LEU A 52 -2.99 6.32 10.33
N ILE A 53 -3.52 5.19 9.88
CA ILE A 53 -3.22 3.88 10.48
C ILE A 53 -1.71 3.59 10.40
N GLY A 54 -1.09 3.84 9.24
CA GLY A 54 0.35 3.68 9.06
C GLY A 54 1.17 4.57 10.00
N LEU A 55 0.74 5.82 10.19
CA LEU A 55 1.39 6.75 11.12
C LEU A 55 1.26 6.29 12.58
N ILE A 56 0.08 5.82 12.98
CA ILE A 56 -0.17 5.28 14.32
C ILE A 56 0.69 4.04 14.56
N LEU A 57 0.73 3.10 13.61
CA LEU A 57 1.59 1.92 13.71
C LEU A 57 3.07 2.29 13.81
N LEU A 58 3.53 3.26 13.01
CA LEU A 58 4.91 3.74 13.08
C LEU A 58 5.23 4.35 14.44
N TYR A 59 4.29 5.09 15.05
CA TYR A 59 4.45 5.67 16.39
C TYR A 59 4.41 4.62 17.52
N VAL A 60 3.68 3.51 17.33
CA VAL A 60 3.63 2.43 18.33
C VAL A 60 4.88 1.55 18.27
N VAL A 61 5.40 1.28 17.07
CA VAL A 61 6.56 0.40 16.86
C VAL A 61 7.88 1.14 17.10
N LYS A 62 7.89 2.48 17.06
CA LYS A 62 9.09 3.31 17.12
C LYS A 62 8.91 4.51 18.03
#